data_AF-A0A260ZV29-F1
#
_entry.id   AF-A0A260ZV29-F1
#
_cell.length_a   1.000
_cell.length_b   1.000
_cell.length_c   1.000
_cell.angle_alpha   90.00
_cell.angle_beta   90.00
_cell.angle_gamma   90.00
#
_symmetry.space_group_name_H-M   'P 1'
#
loop_
_entity.id
_entity.type
_entity.pdbx_description
1 polymer ?
#
loop_
_entity_poly.entity_id
_entity_poly.type
_entity_poly.pdbx_seq_one_letter_code
_entity_poly.pdbx_strand_id
1 'polypeptide(L)'
;MFFRRIVLGNKNYKCTLPNKEFCEKNILKCKGCRFEKCKRLGMYLDIADIGGTEESRTKQMEGENKDLLELLENLKKLDTLKTAINPDEFSSQFPTMLYFLNCNIIQILGAEDKTQILKYNRQKLGYFIGVMVLLNKSEPDLMMYSNDGWNKDLELVGHMASMKISHEEYLLLILVFFCNPAIPEISQSAIQVLSFYQRGYCNMLLRHCQQTHGRNGISRFSELLLVYER
;
A
#
# COMPACT_ATOMS: atom_id res chain seq x y z
N MET A 1 -21.20 -1.27 -2.88
CA MET A 1 -22.53 -1.77 -2.41
C MET A 1 -22.67 -3.29 -2.25
N PHE A 2 -21.98 -4.15 -3.01
CA PHE A 2 -22.12 -5.62 -2.89
C PHE A 2 -21.55 -6.18 -1.57
N PHE A 3 -20.28 -5.90 -1.29
CA PHE A 3 -19.55 -6.39 -0.11
C PHE A 3 -20.26 -6.00 1.21
N ARG A 4 -20.60 -4.72 1.37
CA ARG A 4 -21.35 -4.20 2.53
C ARG A 4 -22.66 -4.95 2.79
N ARG A 5 -23.45 -5.28 1.75
CA ARG A 5 -24.72 -6.01 1.89
C ARG A 5 -24.54 -7.47 2.32
N ILE A 6 -23.40 -8.08 1.97
CA ILE A 6 -23.10 -9.46 2.36
C ILE A 6 -22.67 -9.50 3.82
N VAL A 7 -21.75 -8.61 4.22
CA VAL A 7 -21.25 -8.54 5.60
C VAL A 7 -22.40 -8.17 6.56
N LEU A 8 -23.16 -7.11 6.27
CA LEU A 8 -24.29 -6.70 7.12
C LEU A 8 -25.42 -7.70 7.18
N GLY A 9 -25.68 -8.40 6.07
CA GLY A 9 -26.72 -9.41 6.00
C GLY A 9 -26.28 -10.79 6.50
N ASN A 10 -25.06 -10.92 7.02
CA ASN A 10 -24.42 -12.18 7.41
C ASN A 10 -24.63 -13.32 6.39
N LYS A 11 -24.48 -13.01 5.10
CA LYS A 11 -24.81 -13.95 4.01
C LYS A 11 -23.59 -14.80 3.66
N ASN A 12 -23.75 -16.12 3.67
CA ASN A 12 -22.66 -17.04 3.36
C ASN A 12 -22.85 -17.69 1.97
N TYR A 13 -22.29 -17.08 0.92
CA TYR A 13 -22.38 -17.61 -0.44
C TYR A 13 -21.18 -18.49 -0.76
N LYS A 14 -21.43 -19.77 -1.06
CA LYS A 14 -20.42 -20.70 -1.59
C LYS A 14 -20.50 -20.76 -3.11
N CYS A 15 -19.36 -20.95 -3.78
CA CYS A 15 -19.34 -21.25 -5.21
C CYS A 15 -19.90 -22.65 -5.43
N THR A 16 -20.82 -22.80 -6.37
CA THR A 16 -21.42 -24.09 -6.75
C THR A 16 -20.77 -24.71 -7.99
N LEU A 17 -19.87 -23.98 -8.67
CA LEU A 17 -19.24 -24.45 -9.89
C LEU A 17 -17.96 -25.27 -9.58
N PRO A 18 -17.77 -26.41 -10.27
CA PRO A 18 -16.63 -27.29 -10.04
C PRO A 18 -15.30 -26.71 -10.53
N ASN A 19 -15.30 -25.87 -11.59
CA ASN A 19 -14.10 -25.17 -12.07
C ASN A 19 -14.17 -23.67 -11.74
N LYS A 20 -13.20 -23.18 -10.95
CA LYS A 20 -13.07 -21.78 -10.53
C LYS A 20 -12.61 -20.84 -11.65
N GLU A 21 -11.96 -21.33 -12.70
CA GLU A 21 -11.45 -20.51 -13.82
C GLU A 21 -12.59 -19.80 -14.58
N PHE A 22 -13.77 -20.44 -14.67
CA PHE A 22 -14.96 -19.82 -15.26
C PHE A 22 -15.44 -18.62 -14.45
N CYS A 23 -15.33 -18.69 -13.12
CA CYS A 23 -15.72 -17.61 -12.22
C CYS A 23 -14.75 -16.43 -12.27
N GLU A 24 -13.47 -16.65 -12.58
CA GLU A 24 -12.50 -15.56 -12.72
C GLU A 24 -12.76 -14.73 -13.98
N LYS A 25 -13.12 -15.39 -15.09
CA LYS A 25 -13.50 -14.72 -16.35
C LYS A 25 -14.88 -14.03 -16.26
N ASN A 26 -15.77 -14.47 -15.37
CA ASN A 26 -17.13 -13.94 -15.21
C ASN A 26 -17.52 -13.69 -13.74
N ILE A 27 -16.70 -12.90 -13.03
CA ILE A 27 -16.80 -12.72 -11.57
C ILE A 27 -18.15 -12.18 -11.08
N LEU A 28 -18.91 -11.49 -11.93
CA LEU A 28 -20.23 -10.96 -11.59
C LEU A 28 -21.31 -12.04 -11.46
N LYS A 29 -21.12 -13.22 -12.08
CA LYS A 29 -22.10 -14.32 -12.10
C LYS A 29 -22.06 -15.19 -10.85
N CYS A 30 -20.93 -15.22 -10.13
CA CYS A 30 -20.77 -16.01 -8.91
C CYS A 30 -20.58 -15.11 -7.69
N LYS A 31 -21.62 -15.00 -6.84
CA LYS A 31 -21.57 -14.19 -5.60
C LYS A 31 -20.50 -14.68 -4.63
N GLY A 32 -20.27 -16.00 -4.55
CA GLY A 32 -19.23 -16.59 -3.69
C GLY A 32 -17.82 -16.19 -4.13
N CYS A 33 -17.46 -16.45 -5.39
CA CYS A 33 -16.15 -16.07 -5.93
C CYS A 33 -15.93 -14.56 -5.94
N ARG A 34 -16.98 -13.76 -6.19
CA ARG A 34 -16.92 -12.30 -6.09
C ARG A 34 -16.59 -11.85 -4.68
N PHE A 35 -17.23 -12.43 -3.67
CA PHE A 35 -16.99 -12.09 -2.28
C PHE A 35 -15.60 -12.52 -1.82
N GLU A 36 -15.13 -13.72 -2.20
CA GLU A 36 -13.75 -14.16 -1.97
C GLU A 36 -12.73 -13.24 -2.63
N LYS A 37 -12.99 -12.78 -3.85
CA LYS A 37 -12.12 -11.79 -4.52
C LYS A 37 -12.07 -10.47 -3.74
N CYS A 38 -13.21 -9.97 -3.25
CA CYS A 38 -13.22 -8.77 -2.41
C CYS A 38 -12.34 -8.94 -1.16
N LYS A 39 -12.40 -10.10 -0.48
CA LYS A 39 -11.54 -10.40 0.68
C LYS A 39 -10.06 -10.52 0.29
N ARG A 40 -9.73 -11.18 -0.82
CA ARG A 40 -8.35 -11.29 -1.33
C ARG A 40 -7.74 -9.92 -1.65
N LEU A 41 -8.56 -8.99 -2.14
CA LEU A 41 -8.17 -7.60 -2.39
C LEU A 41 -8.20 -6.73 -1.13
N GLY A 42 -8.37 -7.32 0.06
CA GLY A 42 -8.29 -6.61 1.33
C GLY A 42 -9.54 -5.79 1.71
N MET A 43 -10.67 -5.96 1.02
CA MET A 43 -11.91 -5.32 1.45
C MET A 43 -12.34 -5.87 2.82
N TYR A 44 -12.59 -4.98 3.76
CA TYR A 44 -13.11 -5.30 5.08
C TYR A 44 -14.17 -4.26 5.48
N LEU A 45 -15.08 -4.62 6.37
CA LEU A 45 -16.10 -3.73 6.91
C LEU A 45 -16.11 -3.92 8.43
N ASP A 46 -15.76 -2.87 9.16
CA ASP A 46 -15.89 -2.89 10.61
C ASP A 46 -17.36 -2.72 11.00
N ILE A 47 -17.87 -3.66 11.79
CA ILE A 47 -19.27 -3.65 12.25
C ILE A 47 -19.44 -2.62 13.38
N ALA A 48 -18.35 -2.27 14.09
CA ALA A 48 -18.36 -1.26 15.16
C ALA A 48 -18.72 0.14 14.65
N ASP A 49 -18.32 0.50 13.42
CA ASP A 49 -18.59 1.82 12.82
C ASP A 49 -20.09 2.08 12.55
N ILE A 50 -20.90 1.03 12.57
CA ILE A 50 -22.31 1.08 12.13
C ILE A 50 -23.24 1.47 13.29
N GLY A 51 -22.81 1.25 14.54
CA GLY A 51 -23.61 1.51 15.76
C GLY A 51 -23.29 2.82 16.50
N GLY A 52 -22.28 3.59 16.11
CA GLY A 52 -21.87 4.81 16.82
C GLY A 52 -22.83 5.99 16.63
N THR A 53 -23.11 6.71 17.72
CA THR A 53 -23.75 8.04 17.67
C THR A 53 -22.90 9.03 16.86
N GLU A 54 -23.52 10.05 16.26
CA GLU A 54 -22.81 11.03 15.42
C GLU A 54 -21.64 11.69 16.17
N GLU A 55 -21.78 11.99 17.46
CA GLU A 55 -20.70 12.52 18.29
C GLU A 55 -19.53 11.54 18.50
N SER A 56 -19.79 10.24 18.61
CA SER A 56 -18.74 9.23 18.71
C SER A 56 -17.99 9.07 17.39
N ARG A 57 -18.69 9.14 16.25
CA ARG A 57 -18.07 9.12 14.92
C ARG A 57 -17.19 10.33 14.67
N THR A 58 -17.63 11.52 15.06
CA THR A 58 -16.84 12.75 14.91
C THR A 58 -15.57 12.71 15.78
N LYS A 59 -15.66 12.29 17.04
CA LYS A 59 -14.49 12.15 17.93
C LYS A 59 -13.50 11.09 17.45
N GLN A 60 -14.01 9.97 16.92
CA GLN A 60 -13.17 8.92 16.33
C GLN A 60 -12.47 9.43 15.06
N MET A 61 -13.19 10.12 14.17
CA MET A 61 -12.60 10.74 12.99
C MET A 61 -11.55 11.80 13.34
N GLU A 62 -11.78 12.61 14.37
CA GLU A 62 -10.82 13.62 14.86
C GLU A 62 -9.54 12.98 15.41
N GLY A 63 -9.66 11.92 16.23
CA GLY A 63 -8.52 11.17 16.76
C GLY A 63 -7.69 10.52 15.65
N GLU A 64 -8.37 9.85 14.72
CA GLU A 64 -7.70 9.21 13.58
C GLU A 64 -7.03 10.21 12.63
N ASN A 65 -7.60 11.41 12.48
CA ASN A 65 -7.00 12.46 11.66
C ASN A 65 -5.74 13.03 12.32
N LYS A 66 -5.74 13.14 13.65
CA LYS A 66 -4.55 13.51 14.42
C LYS A 66 -3.43 12.48 14.26
N ASP A 67 -3.75 11.19 14.38
CA ASP A 67 -2.79 10.10 14.23
C ASP A 67 -2.17 10.09 12.80
N LEU A 68 -2.97 10.40 11.78
CA LEU A 68 -2.50 10.55 10.40
C LEU A 68 -1.49 11.70 10.24
N LEU A 69 -1.81 12.87 10.79
CA LEU A 69 -0.92 14.04 10.70
C LEU A 69 0.41 13.79 11.42
N GLU A 70 0.36 13.20 12.61
CA GLU A 70 1.56 12.87 13.39
C GLU A 70 2.44 11.85 12.65
N LEU A 71 1.85 10.79 12.08
CA LEU A 71 2.58 9.83 11.26
C LEU A 71 3.24 10.52 10.07
N LEU A 72 2.49 11.31 9.30
CA LEU A 72 3.02 12.00 8.12
C LEU A 72 4.15 12.96 8.47
N GLU A 73 4.05 13.70 9.58
CA GLU A 73 5.13 14.58 10.03
C GLU A 73 6.41 13.81 10.35
N ASN A 74 6.28 12.68 11.05
CA ASN A 74 7.41 11.80 11.36
C ASN A 74 8.03 11.22 10.08
N LEU A 75 7.20 10.75 9.15
CA LEU A 75 7.67 10.23 7.86
C LEU A 75 8.40 11.30 7.04
N LYS A 76 7.88 12.54 7.00
CA LYS A 76 8.53 13.67 6.33
C LYS A 76 9.90 13.98 6.93
N LYS A 77 10.01 14.03 8.27
CA LYS A 77 11.29 14.23 8.95
C LYS A 77 12.30 13.14 8.56
N LEU A 78 11.88 11.88 8.58
CA LEU A 78 12.74 10.75 8.17
C LEU A 78 13.11 10.82 6.68
N ASP A 79 12.21 11.29 5.83
CA ASP A 79 12.43 11.44 4.40
C ASP A 79 13.53 12.45 4.08
N THR A 80 13.65 13.53 4.86
CA THR A 80 14.73 14.53 4.69
C THR A 80 16.12 13.97 4.97
N LEU A 81 16.22 12.85 5.67
CA LEU A 81 17.48 12.17 5.97
C LEU A 81 17.94 11.26 4.83
N LYS A 82 17.19 11.18 3.73
CA LYS A 82 17.62 10.52 2.49
C LYS A 82 18.77 11.33 1.87
N THR A 83 20.00 11.06 2.30
CA THR A 83 21.20 11.62 1.67
C THR A 83 21.24 11.21 0.21
N ALA A 84 21.52 12.17 -0.67
CA ALA A 84 21.52 12.06 -2.12
C ALA A 84 22.04 10.70 -2.62
N ILE A 85 21.10 9.87 -3.05
CA ILE A 85 21.35 8.52 -3.55
C ILE A 85 22.02 8.65 -4.92
N ASN A 86 23.25 8.16 -5.04
CA ASN A 86 23.81 7.80 -6.33
C ASN A 86 23.06 6.53 -6.82
N PRO A 87 22.38 6.56 -7.99
CA PRO A 87 21.68 5.41 -8.54
C PRO A 87 22.57 4.15 -8.64
N ASP A 88 23.86 4.34 -8.90
CA ASP A 88 24.84 3.25 -9.01
C ASP A 88 25.18 2.62 -7.64
N GLU A 89 24.96 3.36 -6.54
CA GLU A 89 25.13 2.90 -5.15
C GLU A 89 23.81 2.52 -4.47
N PHE A 90 22.68 2.61 -5.18
CA PHE A 90 21.36 2.31 -4.62
C PHE A 90 21.28 0.89 -4.01
N SER A 91 22.10 -0.02 -4.51
CA SER A 91 22.25 -1.40 -4.01
C SER A 91 23.05 -1.53 -2.71
N SER A 92 23.99 -0.61 -2.43
CA SER A 92 24.82 -0.60 -1.21
C SER A 92 24.17 0.22 -0.09
N GLN A 93 23.34 1.21 -0.44
CA GLN A 93 22.67 2.10 0.48
C GLN A 93 21.28 1.61 0.91
N PHE A 94 21.33 0.56 1.73
CA PHE A 94 20.29 0.18 2.67
C PHE A 94 19.95 1.20 3.81
N PRO A 95 20.48 2.46 3.94
CA PRO A 95 19.96 3.44 4.91
C PRO A 95 18.47 3.75 4.77
N THR A 96 17.83 3.46 3.63
CA THR A 96 16.36 3.47 3.48
C THR A 96 15.66 2.41 4.34
N MET A 97 16.38 1.42 4.83
CA MET A 97 15.92 0.47 5.86
C MET A 97 15.71 1.15 7.21
N LEU A 98 16.38 2.29 7.47
CA LEU A 98 16.14 3.12 8.66
C LEU A 98 14.75 3.78 8.63
N TYR A 99 14.22 4.05 7.43
CA TYR A 99 12.84 4.49 7.21
C TYR A 99 11.83 3.49 7.80
N PHE A 100 12.16 2.20 7.74
CA PHE A 100 11.35 1.11 8.30
C PHE A 100 11.72 0.69 9.71
N LEU A 101 12.98 0.86 10.14
CA LEU A 101 13.44 0.53 11.50
C LEU A 101 12.77 1.44 12.55
N ASN A 102 12.36 2.65 12.17
CA ASN A 102 11.59 3.57 13.02
C ASN A 102 10.08 3.33 12.99
N CYS A 103 9.58 2.45 12.12
CA CYS A 103 8.24 1.91 12.26
C CYS A 103 8.32 0.74 13.26
N ASN A 104 7.58 0.83 14.37
CA ASN A 104 7.52 -0.19 15.43
C ASN A 104 7.38 -1.65 14.91
N ILE A 105 6.88 -1.83 13.69
CA ILE A 105 6.75 -3.09 12.95
C ILE A 105 8.06 -3.91 12.94
N ILE A 106 9.21 -3.31 12.56
CA ILE A 106 10.46 -4.08 12.46
C ILE A 106 10.91 -4.58 13.83
N GLN A 107 10.63 -3.84 14.90
CA GLN A 107 10.99 -4.28 16.25
C GLN A 107 10.20 -5.53 16.68
N ILE A 108 8.97 -5.69 16.17
CA ILE A 108 8.07 -6.80 16.49
C ILE A 108 8.45 -8.09 15.73
N LEU A 109 9.05 -7.97 14.54
CA LEU A 109 9.34 -9.11 13.67
C LEU A 109 10.53 -9.96 14.17
N GLY A 110 10.54 -11.25 13.83
CA GLY A 110 11.68 -12.15 14.06
C GLY A 110 12.86 -11.80 13.15
N ALA A 111 14.09 -12.17 13.54
CA ALA A 111 15.30 -11.84 12.77
C ALA A 111 15.31 -12.44 11.35
N GLU A 112 14.81 -13.68 11.20
CA GLU A 112 14.67 -14.32 9.89
C GLU A 112 13.63 -13.60 9.02
N ASP A 113 12.45 -13.33 9.57
CA ASP A 113 11.38 -12.60 8.86
C ASP A 113 11.85 -11.23 8.40
N LYS A 114 12.59 -10.48 9.23
CA LYS A 114 13.20 -9.20 8.84
C LYS A 114 14.07 -9.39 7.60
N THR A 115 14.94 -10.39 7.61
CA THR A 115 15.85 -10.65 6.49
C THR A 115 15.08 -10.96 5.21
N GLN A 116 14.05 -11.80 5.27
CA GLN A 116 13.22 -12.14 4.12
C GLN A 116 12.42 -10.94 3.59
N ILE A 117 11.77 -10.19 4.47
CA ILE A 117 10.98 -9.00 4.11
C ILE A 117 11.86 -7.96 3.44
N LEU A 118 13.02 -7.70 4.03
CA LEU A 118 14.00 -6.75 3.50
C LEU A 118 14.56 -7.18 2.15
N LYS A 119 14.85 -8.48 1.99
CA LYS A 119 15.30 -9.05 0.72
C LYS A 119 14.23 -8.94 -0.36
N TYR A 120 12.99 -9.28 -0.04
CA TYR A 120 11.86 -9.21 -0.97
C TYR A 120 11.60 -7.76 -1.43
N ASN A 121 11.57 -6.82 -0.49
CA ASN A 121 11.26 -5.43 -0.80
C ASN A 121 12.41 -4.68 -1.47
N ARG A 122 13.67 -5.15 -1.34
CA ARG A 122 14.87 -4.46 -1.88
C ARG A 122 14.71 -4.02 -3.33
N GLN A 123 14.22 -4.89 -4.21
CA GLN A 123 14.13 -4.59 -5.64
C GLN A 123 12.94 -3.69 -5.97
N LYS A 124 11.70 -4.16 -5.74
CA LYS A 124 10.49 -3.43 -6.15
C LYS A 124 10.31 -2.10 -5.44
N LEU A 125 10.43 -2.11 -4.11
CA LEU A 125 10.25 -0.89 -3.32
C LEU A 125 11.43 0.06 -3.53
N GLY A 126 12.63 -0.49 -3.67
CA GLY A 126 13.79 0.30 -4.03
C GLY A 126 13.57 1.03 -5.35
N TYR A 127 13.21 0.30 -6.40
CA TYR A 127 12.89 0.88 -7.70
C TYR A 127 11.88 2.03 -7.60
N PHE A 128 10.75 1.80 -6.94
CA PHE A 128 9.73 2.83 -6.71
C PHE A 128 10.29 4.09 -6.01
N ILE A 129 11.10 3.90 -4.97
CA ILE A 129 11.73 5.02 -4.25
C ILE A 129 12.68 5.80 -5.16
N GLY A 130 13.51 5.11 -5.95
CA GLY A 130 14.44 5.74 -6.89
C GLY A 130 13.71 6.60 -7.93
N VAL A 131 12.64 6.07 -8.53
CA VAL A 131 11.80 6.81 -9.49
C VAL A 131 11.19 8.05 -8.85
N MET A 132 10.63 7.93 -7.65
CA MET A 132 10.02 9.08 -6.96
C MET A 132 11.05 10.15 -6.58
N VAL A 133 12.28 9.77 -6.21
CA VAL A 133 13.38 10.71 -5.99
C VAL A 133 13.77 11.43 -7.29
N LEU A 134 13.84 10.70 -8.41
CA LEU A 134 14.13 11.29 -9.71
C LEU A 134 13.06 12.32 -10.11
N LEU A 135 11.78 11.94 -10.03
CA LEU A 135 10.65 12.78 -10.42
C LEU A 135 10.50 14.05 -9.58
N ASN A 136 11.08 14.07 -8.38
CA ASN A 136 11.11 15.26 -7.51
C ASN A 136 12.24 16.25 -7.86
N LYS A 137 13.16 15.91 -8.77
CA LYS A 137 14.18 16.87 -9.25
C LYS A 137 13.54 17.91 -10.17
N SER A 138 14.08 19.14 -10.14
CA SER A 138 13.63 20.23 -11.02
C SER A 138 13.70 19.88 -12.51
N GLU A 139 14.73 19.12 -12.90
CA GLU A 139 14.93 18.58 -14.25
C GLU A 139 15.23 17.08 -14.15
N PRO A 140 14.21 16.20 -14.21
CA PRO A 140 14.40 14.77 -14.09
C PRO A 140 15.02 14.19 -15.37
N ASP A 141 16.22 13.63 -15.28
CA ASP A 141 16.83 12.87 -16.37
C ASP A 141 16.25 11.45 -16.45
N LEU A 142 15.20 11.29 -17.25
CA LEU A 142 14.50 10.02 -17.45
C LEU A 142 15.33 9.00 -18.24
N MET A 143 16.40 9.43 -18.93
CA MET A 143 17.28 8.55 -19.72
C MET A 143 18.24 7.74 -18.83
N MET A 144 18.37 8.11 -17.55
CA MET A 144 19.14 7.36 -16.57
C MET A 144 18.64 5.90 -16.44
N TYR A 145 17.34 5.65 -16.59
CA TYR A 145 16.76 4.30 -16.48
C TYR A 145 16.70 3.53 -17.82
N SER A 146 17.10 4.13 -18.94
CA SER A 146 17.12 3.42 -20.24
C SER A 146 18.36 2.54 -20.44
N ASN A 147 19.43 2.75 -19.65
CA ASN A 147 20.73 2.10 -19.87
C ASN A 147 20.95 0.83 -19.04
N ASP A 148 20.10 0.54 -18.05
CA ASP A 148 20.37 -0.52 -17.06
C ASP A 148 19.55 -1.81 -17.29
N GLY A 149 18.91 -1.95 -18.46
CA GLY A 149 18.10 -3.13 -18.82
C GLY A 149 16.61 -3.04 -18.46
N TRP A 150 16.16 -1.91 -17.92
CA TRP A 150 14.79 -1.65 -17.48
C TRP A 150 13.89 -1.02 -18.56
N ASN A 151 14.03 -1.40 -19.83
CA ASN A 151 13.24 -0.80 -20.94
C ASN A 151 11.71 -0.97 -20.81
N LYS A 152 11.22 -1.97 -20.05
CA LYS A 152 9.79 -2.09 -19.71
C LYS A 152 9.35 -1.06 -18.67
N ASP A 153 10.27 -0.46 -17.95
CA ASP A 153 9.96 0.42 -16.84
C ASP A 153 9.83 1.87 -17.26
N LEU A 154 10.28 2.26 -18.46
CA LEU A 154 10.09 3.65 -18.94
C LEU A 154 8.60 4.00 -19.08
N GLU A 155 7.76 3.03 -19.48
CA GLU A 155 6.30 3.20 -19.48
C GLU A 155 5.75 3.35 -18.06
N LEU A 156 6.27 2.56 -17.11
CA LEU A 156 5.89 2.63 -15.70
C LEU A 156 6.31 3.96 -15.06
N VAL A 157 7.53 4.44 -15.35
CA VAL A 157 8.05 5.75 -14.94
C VAL A 157 7.21 6.87 -15.53
N GLY A 158 6.91 6.81 -16.84
CA GLY A 158 6.03 7.77 -17.51
C GLY A 158 4.63 7.77 -16.88
N HIS A 159 4.10 6.60 -16.53
CA HIS A 159 2.85 6.47 -15.81
C HIS A 159 2.92 7.09 -14.42
N MET A 160 3.96 6.79 -13.62
CA MET A 160 4.21 7.39 -12.31
C MET A 160 4.33 8.92 -12.37
N ALA A 161 5.04 9.44 -13.36
CA ALA A 161 5.13 10.87 -13.63
C ALA A 161 3.75 11.48 -13.95
N SER A 162 2.97 10.80 -14.79
CA SER A 162 1.62 11.25 -15.17
C SER A 162 0.64 11.28 -14.00
N MET A 163 0.82 10.39 -13.02
CA MET A 163 -0.04 10.29 -11.85
C MET A 163 0.14 11.44 -10.86
N LYS A 164 1.25 12.19 -10.92
CA LYS A 164 1.55 13.30 -9.99
C LYS A 164 1.32 12.88 -8.53
N ILE A 165 1.97 11.79 -8.11
CA ILE A 165 1.88 11.27 -6.75
C ILE A 165 2.39 12.35 -5.79
N SER A 166 1.58 12.75 -4.80
CA SER A 166 1.99 13.74 -3.81
C SER A 166 3.04 13.17 -2.86
N HIS A 167 3.74 14.04 -2.12
CA HIS A 167 4.70 13.59 -1.13
C HIS A 167 4.04 12.72 -0.06
N GLU A 168 2.88 13.11 0.46
CA GLU A 168 2.13 12.33 1.45
C GLU A 168 1.65 10.98 0.90
N GLU A 169 1.14 10.95 -0.33
CA GLU A 169 0.75 9.70 -1.00
C GLU A 169 1.95 8.76 -1.14
N TYR A 170 3.11 9.28 -1.55
CA TYR A 170 4.36 8.54 -1.64
C TYR A 170 4.78 7.92 -0.30
N LEU A 171 4.81 8.71 0.78
CA LEU A 171 5.23 8.23 2.10
C LEU A 171 4.31 7.11 2.61
N LEU A 172 3.00 7.23 2.40
CA LEU A 172 2.03 6.20 2.77
C LEU A 172 2.14 4.93 1.90
N LEU A 173 2.37 5.09 0.59
CA LEU A 173 2.56 3.95 -0.32
C LEU A 173 3.78 3.12 0.04
N ILE A 174 4.89 3.75 0.42
CA ILE A 174 6.09 3.05 0.90
C ILE A 174 5.74 2.10 2.06
N LEU A 175 4.93 2.56 3.01
CA LEU A 175 4.50 1.75 4.16
C LEU A 175 3.56 0.61 3.76
N VAL A 176 2.59 0.87 2.87
CA VAL A 176 1.66 -0.14 2.36
C VAL A 176 2.40 -1.25 1.61
N PHE A 177 3.36 -0.88 0.77
CA PHE A 177 4.14 -1.80 -0.05
C PHE A 177 5.11 -2.63 0.79
N PHE A 178 5.72 -2.00 1.81
CA PHE A 178 6.58 -2.72 2.74
C PHE A 178 5.82 -3.77 3.55
N CYS A 179 4.61 -3.43 4.01
CA CYS A 179 3.79 -4.30 4.84
C CYS A 179 3.05 -5.37 4.02
N ASN A 180 3.71 -6.05 3.10
CA ASN A 180 3.07 -7.04 2.24
C ASN A 180 2.99 -8.42 2.93
N PRO A 181 1.80 -8.92 3.31
CA PRO A 181 1.67 -10.24 3.95
C PRO A 181 1.82 -11.40 2.96
N ALA A 182 1.91 -11.14 1.64
CA ALA A 182 2.09 -12.16 0.60
C ALA A 182 3.57 -12.46 0.30
N ILE A 183 4.50 -11.92 1.08
CA ILE A 183 5.93 -12.25 0.98
C ILE A 183 6.10 -13.76 1.21
N PRO A 184 6.86 -14.47 0.36
CA PRO A 184 7.10 -15.90 0.54
C PRO A 184 8.01 -16.15 1.75
N GLU A 185 7.87 -17.33 2.36
CA GLU A 185 8.82 -17.85 3.36
C GLU A 185 8.93 -17.03 4.66
N ILE A 186 7.95 -16.17 4.96
CA ILE A 186 7.81 -15.52 6.27
C ILE A 186 6.89 -16.31 7.21
N SER A 187 7.10 -16.14 8.51
CA SER A 187 6.33 -16.81 9.55
C SER A 187 4.86 -16.38 9.61
N GLN A 188 4.01 -17.22 10.20
CA GLN A 188 2.60 -16.87 10.41
C GLN A 188 2.41 -15.65 11.31
N SER A 189 3.29 -15.45 12.31
CA SER A 189 3.25 -14.25 13.15
C SER A 189 3.62 -13.01 12.33
N ALA A 190 4.64 -13.08 11.46
CA ALA A 190 4.97 -11.98 10.57
C ALA A 190 3.82 -11.64 9.63
N ILE A 191 3.16 -12.64 9.02
CA ILE A 191 1.98 -12.44 8.17
C ILE A 191 0.88 -11.68 8.91
N GLN A 192 0.62 -12.04 10.18
CA GLN A 192 -0.39 -11.36 11.01
C GLN A 192 0.00 -9.90 11.30
N VAL A 193 1.26 -9.67 11.67
CA VAL A 193 1.80 -8.32 11.95
C VAL A 193 1.70 -7.45 10.69
N LEU A 194 2.22 -7.92 9.55
CA LEU A 194 2.18 -7.16 8.29
C LEU A 194 0.74 -6.90 7.86
N SER A 195 -0.16 -7.88 7.95
CA SER A 195 -1.59 -7.71 7.61
C SER A 195 -2.27 -6.63 8.46
N PHE A 196 -1.94 -6.57 9.76
CA PHE A 196 -2.48 -5.56 10.67
C PHE A 196 -2.04 -4.15 10.28
N TYR A 197 -0.73 -3.95 10.10
CA TYR A 197 -0.19 -2.63 9.76
C TYR A 197 -0.54 -2.20 8.34
N GLN A 198 -0.51 -3.10 7.36
CA GLN A 198 -0.92 -2.80 5.99
C GLN A 198 -2.35 -2.29 5.93
N ARG A 199 -3.26 -2.89 6.71
CA ARG A 199 -4.65 -2.43 6.81
C ARG A 199 -4.71 -1.01 7.34
N GLY A 200 -3.99 -0.72 8.43
CA GLY A 200 -3.90 0.62 9.00
C GLY A 200 -3.44 1.66 7.97
N TYR A 201 -2.33 1.38 7.28
CA TYR A 201 -1.77 2.29 6.28
C TYR A 201 -2.65 2.44 5.03
N CYS A 202 -3.32 1.38 4.58
CA CYS A 202 -4.31 1.46 3.50
C CYS A 202 -5.48 2.38 3.86
N ASN A 203 -5.97 2.31 5.10
CA ASN A 203 -7.04 3.19 5.56
C ASN A 203 -6.59 4.64 5.63
N MET A 204 -5.38 4.88 6.13
CA MET A 204 -4.76 6.20 6.19
C MET A 204 -4.60 6.80 4.78
N LEU A 205 -4.11 6.02 3.82
CA LEU A 205 -4.02 6.43 2.42
C LEU A 205 -5.40 6.72 1.82
N LEU A 206 -6.39 5.87 2.05
CA LEU A 206 -7.75 6.09 1.56
C LEU A 206 -8.35 7.38 2.12
N ARG A 207 -8.18 7.63 3.43
CA ARG A 207 -8.64 8.86 4.09
C ARG A 207 -7.96 10.09 3.50
N HIS A 208 -6.64 10.04 3.36
CA HIS A 208 -5.89 11.11 2.72
C HIS A 208 -6.43 11.39 1.31
N CYS A 209 -6.62 10.36 0.49
CA CYS A 209 -7.18 10.50 -0.86
C CYS A 209 -8.59 11.11 -0.87
N GLN A 210 -9.45 10.72 0.08
CA GLN A 210 -10.80 11.26 0.21
C GLN A 210 -10.80 12.73 0.64
N GLN A 211 -9.88 13.13 1.52
CA GLN A 211 -9.73 14.51 1.98
C GLN A 211 -9.19 15.42 0.87
N THR A 212 -8.20 14.96 0.10
CA THR A 212 -7.53 15.79 -0.92
C THR A 212 -8.24 15.79 -2.26
N HIS A 213 -8.85 14.67 -2.66
CA HIS A 213 -9.50 14.51 -3.98
C HIS A 213 -11.03 14.38 -3.91
N GLY A 214 -11.63 14.53 -2.73
CA GLY A 214 -13.08 14.52 -2.52
C GLY A 214 -13.76 13.28 -3.09
N ARG A 215 -14.71 13.48 -4.02
CA ARG A 215 -15.48 12.40 -4.66
C ARG A 215 -14.63 11.41 -5.45
N ASN A 216 -13.43 11.83 -5.91
CA ASN A 216 -12.52 10.99 -6.68
C ASN A 216 -11.52 10.23 -5.79
N GLY A 217 -11.53 10.42 -4.47
CA GLY A 217 -10.55 9.83 -3.57
C GLY A 217 -10.49 8.29 -3.59
N ILE A 218 -11.63 7.61 -3.79
CA ILE A 218 -11.65 6.14 -3.90
C ILE A 218 -10.98 5.67 -5.20
N SER A 219 -11.21 6.38 -6.31
CA SER A 219 -10.56 6.09 -7.59
C SER A 219 -9.07 6.34 -7.50
N ARG A 220 -8.66 7.48 -6.91
CA ARG A 220 -7.26 7.80 -6.66
C ARG A 220 -6.57 6.73 -5.81
N PHE A 221 -7.18 6.32 -4.70
CA PHE A 221 -6.65 5.23 -3.87
C PHE A 221 -6.44 3.95 -4.69
N SER A 222 -7.41 3.58 -5.53
CA SER A 222 -7.33 2.39 -6.37
C SER A 222 -6.20 2.49 -7.41
N GLU A 223 -6.04 3.66 -8.05
CA GLU A 223 -4.96 3.93 -9.00
C GLU A 223 -3.58 3.83 -8.33
N LEU A 224 -3.43 4.41 -7.13
CA LEU A 224 -2.17 4.39 -6.39
C LEU A 224 -1.75 2.97 -5.97
N LEU A 225 -2.69 2.07 -5.66
CA LEU A 225 -2.34 0.68 -5.32
C LEU A 225 -1.86 -0.12 -6.53
N LEU A 226 -2.33 0.20 -7.74
CA LEU A 226 -1.93 -0.50 -8.97
C LEU A 226 -0.46 -0.28 -9.34
N VAL A 227 0.18 0.74 -8.76
CA VAL A 227 1.60 1.06 -8.96
C VAL A 227 2.52 -0.09 -8.53
N TYR A 228 2.10 -0.88 -7.54
CA TYR A 228 2.90 -1.99 -6.99
C TYR A 228 2.61 -3.36 -7.62
N GLU A 229 1.45 -3.49 -8.28
CA GLU A 229 1.05 -4.74 -8.93
C GLU A 229 1.68 -4.92 -10.32
N ARG A 230 2.21 -3.85 -10.93
CA ARG A 230 2.95 -3.89 -12.20
C ARG A 230 4.42 -4.24 -11.98
#